data_AF-A0A6M0BH84-F1
#
_entry.id   AF-A0A6M0BH84-F1
#
_cell.length_a   1.000
_cell.length_b   1.000
_cell.length_c   1.000
_cell.angle_alpha   90.00
_cell.angle_beta   90.00
_cell.angle_gamma   90.00
#
_symmetry.space_group_name_H-M   'P 1'
#
loop_
_entity.id
_entity.type
_entity.pdbx_description
1 polymer ?
#
loop_
_entity_poly.entity_id
_entity_poly.type
_entity_poly.pdbx_seq_one_letter_code
_entity_poly.pdbx_strand_id
1 'polypeptide(L)'
;MTDFALRLKNPSVTLYAFHLCQDLSQELEQLREDADQLWQHCANLSQPLGIPELKSLPEKIPSPPSQTAIASHYLELVPGNAPLTYTAPVQLAGSALIVQVYPVKIHDTYALDLTLSCQNTVVAASQFSHFNPQGCLLANKIQASLGQTLVLYGEPVGTPEEDRTLADA
;
A
#
# COMPACT_ATOMS: atom_id res chain seq x y z
N MET A 1 36.07 8.12 -8.55
CA MET A 1 34.81 7.48 -8.95
C MET A 1 33.70 8.38 -8.44
N THR A 2 33.01 9.06 -9.35
CA THR A 2 31.85 9.89 -8.98
C THR A 2 30.71 8.96 -8.64
N ASP A 3 30.36 8.94 -7.35
CA ASP A 3 29.15 8.34 -6.82
C ASP A 3 27.96 9.10 -7.40
N PHE A 4 27.45 8.67 -8.55
CA PHE A 4 26.16 9.16 -9.04
C PHE A 4 25.12 8.55 -8.11
N ALA A 5 24.78 9.29 -7.06
CA ALA A 5 23.62 8.95 -6.25
C ALA A 5 22.43 8.74 -7.20
N LEU A 6 21.92 7.51 -7.22
CA LEU A 6 20.79 7.14 -8.06
C LEU A 6 19.62 8.09 -7.80
N ARG A 7 18.96 8.58 -8.85
CA ARG A 7 17.89 9.58 -8.75
C ARG A 7 16.69 9.14 -9.58
N LEU A 8 15.51 9.18 -8.97
CA LEU A 8 14.25 8.91 -9.64
C LEU A 8 13.34 10.14 -9.54
N LYS A 9 12.62 10.42 -10.62
CA LYS A 9 11.55 11.40 -10.66
C LYS A 9 10.21 10.71 -10.43
N ASN A 10 9.32 11.38 -9.70
CA ASN A 10 7.99 10.88 -9.37
C ASN A 10 7.99 9.46 -8.76
N PRO A 11 8.87 9.16 -7.78
CA PRO A 11 8.93 7.82 -7.24
C PRO A 11 7.66 7.46 -6.45
N SER A 12 7.29 6.19 -6.51
CA SER A 12 6.28 5.60 -5.67
C SER A 12 6.67 4.20 -5.20
N VAL A 13 6.17 3.84 -4.02
CA VAL A 13 6.23 2.47 -3.50
C VAL A 13 4.81 2.01 -3.25
N THR A 14 4.41 0.94 -3.91
CA THR A 14 3.08 0.35 -3.78
C THR A 14 3.18 -1.03 -3.16
N LEU A 15 2.45 -1.23 -2.06
CA LEU A 15 2.21 -2.52 -1.46
C LEU A 15 0.90 -3.09 -2.02
N TYR A 16 0.99 -4.23 -2.69
CA TYR A 16 -0.16 -5.08 -2.98
C TYR A 16 -0.19 -6.22 -1.98
N ALA A 17 -1.24 -6.33 -1.18
CA ALA A 17 -1.37 -7.39 -0.18
C ALA A 17 -2.72 -8.10 -0.32
N PHE A 18 -2.71 -9.44 -0.19
CA PHE A 18 -3.87 -10.30 -0.38
C PHE A 18 -4.09 -11.18 0.85
N HIS A 19 -5.27 -11.09 1.45
CA HIS A 19 -5.62 -11.79 2.67
C HIS A 19 -6.94 -12.53 2.48
N LEU A 20 -6.92 -13.84 2.67
CA LEU A 20 -8.12 -14.68 2.62
C LEU A 20 -9.07 -14.27 3.74
N CYS A 21 -10.28 -13.82 3.40
CA CYS A 21 -11.29 -13.37 4.35
C CYS A 21 -12.43 -14.39 4.54
N GLN A 22 -12.63 -15.30 3.58
CA GLN A 22 -13.63 -16.36 3.64
C GLN A 22 -13.00 -17.69 3.23
N ASP A 23 -13.39 -18.78 3.88
CA ASP A 23 -12.91 -20.13 3.56
C ASP A 23 -14.06 -20.94 2.93
N LEU A 24 -13.78 -21.66 1.84
CA LEU A 24 -14.77 -22.51 1.15
C LEU A 24 -15.26 -23.68 2.03
N SER A 25 -14.52 -24.03 3.09
CA SER A 25 -14.90 -25.07 4.05
C SER A 25 -15.87 -24.58 5.13
N GLN A 26 -16.06 -23.27 5.27
CA GLN A 26 -16.99 -22.67 6.21
C GLN A 26 -18.36 -22.44 5.60
N GLU A 27 -19.35 -22.10 6.42
CA GLU A 27 -20.65 -21.68 5.91
C GLU A 27 -20.47 -20.50 4.96
N LEU A 28 -21.26 -20.48 3.89
CA LEU A 28 -21.25 -19.37 2.96
C LEU A 28 -21.48 -18.06 3.72
N GLU A 29 -20.69 -17.05 3.38
CA GLU A 29 -20.74 -15.72 3.98
C GLU A 29 -20.09 -15.60 5.38
N GLN A 30 -19.60 -16.70 5.97
CA GLN A 30 -18.82 -16.65 7.20
C GLN A 30 -17.41 -16.11 6.94
N LEU A 31 -17.05 -15.04 7.67
CA LEU A 31 -15.68 -14.53 7.69
C LEU A 31 -14.79 -15.41 8.57
N ARG A 32 -13.54 -15.54 8.17
CA ARG A 32 -12.49 -16.10 9.03
C ARG A 32 -12.29 -15.22 10.26
N GLU A 33 -11.86 -15.82 11.37
CA GLU A 33 -11.56 -15.10 12.62
C GLU A 33 -10.48 -14.03 12.44
N ASP A 34 -9.59 -14.21 11.46
CA ASP A 34 -8.51 -13.29 11.13
C ASP A 34 -8.81 -12.36 9.95
N ALA A 35 -10.02 -12.36 9.40
CA ALA A 35 -10.36 -11.63 8.18
C ALA A 35 -10.00 -10.12 8.25
N ASP A 36 -10.16 -9.50 9.42
CA ASP A 36 -9.89 -8.08 9.62
C ASP A 36 -8.40 -7.76 9.89
N GLN A 37 -7.53 -8.77 10.03
CA GLN A 37 -6.12 -8.56 10.36
C GLN A 37 -5.40 -7.67 9.35
N LEU A 38 -5.70 -7.80 8.05
CA LEU A 38 -5.09 -6.94 7.02
C LEU A 38 -5.37 -5.46 7.30
N TRP A 39 -6.60 -5.13 7.71
CA TRP A 39 -7.02 -3.76 8.02
C TRP A 39 -6.40 -3.26 9.32
N GLN A 40 -6.32 -4.11 10.34
CA GLN A 40 -5.64 -3.79 11.60
C GLN A 40 -4.14 -3.53 11.39
N HIS A 41 -3.46 -4.37 10.59
CA HIS A 41 -2.06 -4.16 10.27
C HIS A 41 -1.83 -2.90 9.44
N CYS A 42 -2.74 -2.57 8.51
CA CYS A 42 -2.70 -1.31 7.79
C CYS A 42 -2.93 -0.10 8.72
N ALA A 43 -3.85 -0.20 9.69
CA ALA A 43 -4.06 0.84 10.70
C ALA A 43 -2.82 1.09 11.58
N ASN A 44 -2.05 0.04 11.87
CA ASN A 44 -0.80 0.13 12.62
C ASN A 44 0.31 0.89 11.88
N LEU A 45 0.20 1.08 10.55
CA LEU A 45 1.11 1.92 9.78
C LEU A 45 1.00 3.41 10.15
N SER A 46 -0.08 3.81 10.85
CA SER A 46 -0.25 5.16 11.38
C SER A 46 0.96 5.67 12.16
N GLN A 47 1.61 4.80 12.94
CA GLN A 47 2.75 5.16 13.77
C GLN A 47 4.06 5.34 12.97
N PRO A 48 4.55 4.35 12.20
CA PRO A 48 5.78 4.50 11.43
C PRO A 48 5.66 5.53 10.28
N LEU A 49 4.46 5.75 9.73
CA LEU A 49 4.22 6.77 8.71
C LEU A 49 3.93 8.16 9.30
N GLY A 50 3.63 8.26 10.59
CA GLY A 50 3.25 9.52 11.24
C GLY A 50 1.89 10.05 10.77
N ILE A 51 0.94 9.18 10.45
CA ILE A 51 -0.41 9.50 9.94
C ILE A 51 -1.46 8.99 10.95
N PRO A 52 -1.80 9.76 12.00
CA PRO A 52 -2.76 9.33 13.02
C PRO A 52 -4.14 8.94 12.47
N GLU A 53 -4.60 9.59 11.40
CA GLU A 53 -5.90 9.37 10.76
C GLU A 53 -6.00 8.01 10.05
N LEU A 54 -4.86 7.34 9.82
CA LEU A 54 -4.82 5.99 9.27
C LEU A 54 -5.30 4.96 10.30
N LYS A 55 -5.23 5.28 11.61
CA LYS A 55 -5.67 4.39 12.68
C LYS A 55 -7.16 4.06 12.62
N SER A 56 -7.98 4.96 12.08
CA SER A 56 -9.43 4.76 11.89
C SER A 56 -9.78 4.05 10.58
N LEU A 57 -8.80 3.54 9.82
CA LEU A 57 -9.07 2.78 8.59
C LEU A 57 -10.09 1.63 8.79
N PRO A 58 -10.00 0.78 9.83
CA PRO A 58 -10.95 -0.31 10.00
C PRO A 58 -12.39 0.18 10.20
N GLU A 59 -12.58 1.37 10.77
CA GLU A 59 -13.90 1.99 10.96
C GLU A 59 -14.49 2.56 9.65
N LYS A 60 -13.62 2.89 8.69
CA LYS A 60 -13.99 3.41 7.37
C LYS A 60 -14.34 2.32 6.37
N ILE A 61 -13.88 1.09 6.64
CA ILE A 61 -14.22 -0.09 5.88
C ILE A 61 -15.57 -0.58 6.42
N PRO A 62 -16.66 -0.49 5.64
CA PRO A 62 -17.94 -0.97 6.09
C PRO A 62 -17.80 -2.47 6.36
N SER A 63 -18.26 -2.92 7.53
CA SER A 63 -18.46 -4.34 7.78
C SER A 63 -19.25 -4.89 6.59
N PRO A 64 -18.86 -6.04 6.01
CA PRO A 64 -19.61 -6.58 4.89
C PRO A 64 -21.04 -6.68 5.39
N PRO A 65 -21.98 -5.99 4.73
CA PRO A 65 -23.36 -6.06 5.14
C PRO A 65 -23.74 -7.54 5.15
N SER A 66 -24.66 -7.94 6.03
CA SER A 66 -25.39 -9.18 5.90
C SER A 66 -26.17 -9.14 4.58
N GLN A 67 -25.46 -9.29 3.48
CA GLN A 67 -25.91 -9.25 2.11
C GLN A 67 -25.50 -10.61 1.60
N THR A 68 -26.50 -11.47 1.44
CA THR A 68 -26.87 -12.31 0.27
C THR A 68 -25.94 -12.34 -0.96
N ALA A 69 -24.68 -11.96 -0.86
CA ALA A 69 -23.78 -11.53 -1.92
C ALA A 69 -22.81 -12.67 -2.25
N ILE A 70 -23.38 -13.81 -2.58
CA ILE A 70 -22.74 -14.84 -3.40
C ILE A 70 -22.42 -14.29 -4.81
N ALA A 71 -22.98 -13.13 -5.19
CA ALA A 71 -22.94 -12.61 -6.56
C ALA A 71 -21.87 -11.55 -6.88
N SER A 72 -21.20 -10.95 -5.89
CA SER A 72 -20.26 -9.84 -6.14
C SER A 72 -18.82 -10.32 -6.22
N HIS A 73 -18.30 -10.51 -7.43
CA HIS A 73 -16.91 -10.90 -7.67
C HIS A 73 -15.89 -9.82 -7.25
N TYR A 74 -16.31 -8.56 -7.20
CA TYR A 74 -15.48 -7.40 -6.85
C TYR A 74 -16.31 -6.38 -6.07
N LEU A 75 -15.80 -5.96 -4.91
CA LEU A 75 -16.43 -4.96 -4.05
C LEU A 75 -15.40 -3.94 -3.58
N GLU A 76 -15.70 -2.66 -3.79
CA GLU A 76 -14.93 -1.57 -3.20
C GLU A 76 -15.34 -1.39 -1.74
N LEU A 77 -14.36 -1.34 -0.85
CA LEU A 77 -14.59 -1.31 0.60
C LEU A 77 -14.53 0.11 1.18
N VAL A 78 -14.53 1.15 0.35
CA VAL A 78 -14.54 2.55 0.80
C VAL A 78 -15.70 3.28 0.15
N PRO A 79 -16.41 4.17 0.89
CA PRO A 79 -17.45 5.00 0.31
C PRO A 79 -16.92 5.88 -0.83
N GLY A 80 -17.70 5.96 -1.92
CA GLY A 80 -17.42 6.87 -3.04
C GLY A 80 -16.46 6.35 -4.11
N ASN A 81 -16.07 5.07 -4.03
CA ASN A 81 -15.25 4.38 -5.03
C ASN A 81 -13.91 5.08 -5.35
N ALA A 82 -13.29 5.64 -4.30
CA ALA A 82 -12.03 6.36 -4.42
C ALA A 82 -11.05 5.95 -3.32
N PRO A 83 -9.73 5.96 -3.59
CA PRO A 83 -8.73 5.72 -2.55
C PRO A 83 -8.82 6.74 -1.42
N LEU A 84 -8.69 6.26 -0.19
CA LEU A 84 -8.46 7.13 0.97
C LEU A 84 -7.08 7.77 0.82
N THR A 85 -7.04 9.10 0.80
CA THR A 85 -5.79 9.85 0.61
C THR A 85 -5.38 10.53 1.91
N TYR A 86 -4.11 10.36 2.26
CA TYR A 86 -3.46 10.92 3.43
C TYR A 86 -2.17 11.62 3.02
N THR A 87 -1.69 12.52 3.87
CA THR A 87 -0.40 13.19 3.69
C THR A 87 0.49 12.87 4.88
N ALA A 88 1.62 12.22 4.64
CA ALA A 88 2.60 11.98 5.69
C ALA A 88 3.33 13.29 6.05
N PRO A 89 3.78 13.46 7.31
CA PRO A 89 4.50 14.66 7.74
C PRO A 89 5.91 14.77 7.12
N VAL A 90 6.46 13.65 6.63
CA VAL A 90 7.77 13.64 5.96
C VAL A 90 7.70 14.37 4.62
N GLN A 91 8.74 15.14 4.31
CA GLN A 91 8.91 15.77 3.01
C GLN A 91 10.15 15.21 2.31
N LEU A 92 10.01 14.95 1.02
CA LEU A 92 11.06 14.45 0.14
C LEU A 92 11.35 15.50 -0.91
N ALA A 93 12.58 16.03 -0.89
CA ALA A 93 13.00 17.15 -1.75
C ALA A 93 11.99 18.32 -1.79
N GLY A 94 11.39 18.64 -0.64
CA GLY A 94 10.41 19.72 -0.48
C GLY A 94 8.99 19.38 -0.91
N SER A 95 8.73 18.15 -1.34
CA SER A 95 7.39 17.66 -1.70
C SER A 95 6.82 16.75 -0.61
N ALA A 96 5.50 16.83 -0.41
CA ALA A 96 4.81 16.00 0.56
C ALA A 96 4.74 14.55 0.06
N LEU A 97 4.85 13.60 0.99
CA LEU A 97 4.61 12.19 0.71
C LEU A 97 3.11 11.89 0.83
N ILE A 98 2.49 11.57 -0.29
CA ILE A 98 1.08 11.21 -0.37
C ILE A 98 0.94 9.71 -0.14
N VAL A 99 0.00 9.31 0.72
CA VAL A 99 -0.32 7.91 1.00
C VAL A 99 -1.75 7.64 0.59
N GLN A 100 -1.94 6.72 -0.34
CA GLN A 100 -3.25 6.31 -0.84
C GLN A 100 -3.53 4.88 -0.41
N VAL A 101 -4.74 4.63 0.07
CA VAL A 101 -5.19 3.32 0.55
C VAL A 101 -6.46 2.94 -0.17
N TYR A 102 -6.42 1.84 -0.91
CA TYR A 102 -7.53 1.33 -1.69
C TYR A 102 -7.81 -0.14 -1.32
N PRO A 103 -8.71 -0.37 -0.34
CA PRO A 103 -9.13 -1.69 0.06
C PRO A 103 -10.30 -2.18 -0.82
N VAL A 104 -10.20 -3.41 -1.28
CA VAL A 104 -11.24 -4.09 -2.06
C VAL A 104 -11.41 -5.53 -1.59
N LYS A 105 -12.56 -6.13 -1.90
CA LYS A 105 -12.80 -7.56 -1.78
C LYS A 105 -12.95 -8.14 -3.18
N ILE A 106 -12.18 -9.18 -3.48
CA ILE A 106 -12.24 -9.96 -4.72
C ILE A 106 -12.58 -11.39 -4.32
N HIS A 107 -13.79 -11.85 -4.65
CA HIS A 107 -14.32 -13.14 -4.20
C HIS A 107 -14.22 -13.33 -2.67
N ASP A 108 -13.38 -14.26 -2.22
CA ASP A 108 -13.11 -14.65 -0.84
C ASP A 108 -11.89 -13.93 -0.25
N THR A 109 -11.31 -12.99 -0.98
CA THR A 109 -10.02 -12.37 -0.66
C THR A 109 -10.17 -10.87 -0.48
N TYR A 110 -9.64 -10.34 0.61
CA TYR A 110 -9.36 -8.92 0.74
C TYR A 110 -8.06 -8.58 0.05
N ALA A 111 -8.09 -7.53 -0.78
CA ALA A 111 -6.91 -6.98 -1.43
C ALA A 111 -6.70 -5.52 -0.99
N LEU A 112 -5.45 -5.18 -0.74
CA LEU A 112 -5.00 -3.84 -0.38
C LEU A 112 -4.04 -3.34 -1.45
N ASP A 113 -4.35 -2.19 -2.05
CA ASP A 113 -3.39 -1.33 -2.72
C ASP A 113 -3.06 -0.17 -1.77
N LEU A 114 -1.82 -0.10 -1.31
CA LEU A 114 -1.31 0.97 -0.48
C LEU A 114 -0.11 1.62 -1.17
N THR A 115 -0.30 2.83 -1.68
CA THR A 115 0.70 3.55 -2.48
C THR A 115 1.22 4.78 -1.75
N LEU A 116 2.54 4.85 -1.56
CA LEU A 116 3.26 6.02 -1.07
C LEU A 116 3.95 6.68 -2.26
N SER A 117 3.66 7.95 -2.54
CA SER A 117 4.16 8.63 -3.73
C SER A 117 4.52 10.10 -3.49
N CYS A 118 5.51 10.57 -4.27
CA CYS A 118 5.80 12.00 -4.40
C CYS A 118 5.62 12.41 -5.86
N GLN A 119 4.93 13.53 -6.09
CA GLN A 119 4.69 14.03 -7.45
C GLN A 119 5.58 15.23 -7.77
N ASN A 120 5.90 15.36 -9.05
CA ASN A 120 6.68 16.44 -9.65
C ASN A 120 8.04 16.69 -8.97
N THR A 121 8.70 15.63 -8.52
CA THR A 121 9.87 15.71 -7.64
C THR A 121 10.94 14.69 -8.01
N VAL A 122 12.21 15.10 -7.97
CA VAL A 122 13.38 14.21 -8.10
C VAL A 122 13.88 13.86 -6.71
N VAL A 123 14.00 12.57 -6.43
CA VAL A 123 14.41 12.03 -5.13
C VAL A 123 15.65 11.17 -5.34
N ALA A 124 16.65 11.38 -4.50
CA ALA A 124 17.83 10.52 -4.47
C ALA A 124 17.51 9.19 -3.79
N ALA A 125 18.10 8.08 -4.25
CA ALA A 125 17.85 6.74 -3.73
C ALA A 125 18.19 6.60 -2.24
N SER A 126 19.12 7.42 -1.73
CA SER A 126 19.41 7.51 -0.29
C SER A 126 18.20 7.92 0.55
N GLN A 127 17.18 8.53 -0.05
CA GLN A 127 15.94 8.94 0.59
C GLN A 127 14.80 7.91 0.42
N PHE A 128 15.01 6.79 -0.27
CA PHE A 128 13.94 5.81 -0.51
C PHE A 128 13.50 5.06 0.76
N SER A 129 14.34 5.04 1.80
CA SER A 129 13.97 4.53 3.12
C SER A 129 12.77 5.24 3.73
N HIS A 130 12.46 6.47 3.30
CA HIS A 130 11.26 7.21 3.74
C HIS A 130 9.95 6.67 3.17
N PHE A 131 9.98 5.91 2.07
CA PHE A 131 8.80 5.22 1.53
C PHE A 131 8.48 3.92 2.28
N ASN A 132 9.39 3.41 3.10
CA ASN A 132 9.18 2.22 3.91
C ASN A 132 9.91 2.36 5.26
N PRO A 133 9.52 3.35 6.08
CA PRO A 133 10.23 3.64 7.32
C PRO A 133 10.19 2.42 8.23
N GLN A 134 11.36 2.04 8.76
CA GLN A 134 11.52 0.88 9.65
C GLN A 134 11.08 -0.45 9.01
N GLY A 135 10.97 -0.52 7.67
CA GLY A 135 10.48 -1.71 6.98
C GLY A 135 9.01 -2.03 7.29
N CYS A 136 8.18 -1.03 7.60
CA CYS A 136 6.79 -1.24 8.01
C CYS A 136 5.91 -1.93 6.96
N LEU A 137 6.29 -1.91 5.68
CA LEU A 137 5.58 -2.57 4.57
C LEU A 137 6.05 -4.00 4.30
N LEU A 138 7.04 -4.51 5.06
CA LEU A 138 7.56 -5.87 4.88
C LEU A 138 6.55 -6.94 5.31
N ALA A 139 6.67 -8.14 4.73
CA ALA A 139 5.71 -9.23 4.94
C ALA A 139 5.54 -9.66 6.40
N ASN A 140 6.61 -9.57 7.21
CA ASN A 140 6.54 -9.87 8.63
C ASN A 140 5.76 -8.82 9.46
N LYS A 141 5.44 -7.65 8.88
CA LYS A 141 4.64 -6.58 9.50
C LYS A 141 3.19 -6.59 9.04
N ILE A 142 2.98 -6.76 7.74
CA ILE A 142 1.63 -6.75 7.14
C ILE A 142 0.94 -8.11 7.25
N GLN A 143 1.69 -9.21 7.16
CA GLN A 143 1.22 -10.59 7.40
C GLN A 143 -0.06 -10.96 6.62
N ALA A 144 -0.11 -10.59 5.34
CA ALA A 144 -1.20 -11.00 4.45
C ALA A 144 -1.14 -12.52 4.19
N SER A 145 -2.27 -13.22 4.33
CA SER A 145 -2.28 -14.70 4.35
C SER A 145 -2.05 -15.35 2.99
N LEU A 146 -2.38 -14.67 1.89
CA LEU A 146 -2.12 -15.14 0.52
C LEU A 146 -0.86 -14.50 -0.09
N GLY A 147 -0.17 -13.67 0.70
CA GLY A 147 1.06 -13.02 0.31
C GLY A 147 0.89 -11.55 -0.09
N GLN A 148 2.02 -10.95 -0.47
CA GLN A 148 2.10 -9.55 -0.84
C GLN A 148 3.28 -9.30 -1.78
N THR A 149 3.28 -8.15 -2.45
CA THR A 149 4.37 -7.67 -3.29
C THR A 149 4.57 -6.18 -3.05
N LEU A 150 5.83 -5.74 -3.02
CA LEU A 150 6.20 -4.33 -2.99
C LEU A 150 6.75 -3.94 -4.35
N VAL A 151 6.19 -2.90 -4.96
CA VAL A 151 6.60 -2.39 -6.26
C VAL A 151 7.18 -0.99 -6.07
N LEU A 152 8.44 -0.82 -6.45
CA LEU A 152 9.06 0.49 -6.59
C LEU A 152 8.89 0.95 -8.05
N TYR A 153 8.37 2.16 -8.22
CA TYR A 153 8.31 2.83 -9.50
C TYR A 153 9.02 4.18 -9.41
N GLY A 154 9.59 4.62 -10.52
CA GLY A 154 10.10 5.98 -10.69
C GLY A 154 10.58 6.20 -12.12
N GLU A 155 10.44 7.42 -12.60
CA GLU A 155 11.02 7.85 -13.87
C GLU A 155 12.53 8.01 -13.70
N PRO A 156 13.36 7.45 -14.58
CA PRO A 156 14.80 7.67 -14.48
C PRO A 156 15.13 9.14 -14.76
N VAL A 157 16.15 9.64 -14.09
CA VAL A 157 16.62 11.03 -14.25
C VAL A 157 18.00 10.98 -14.91
N GLY A 158 18.03 11.23 -16.22
CA GLY A 158 19.28 11.19 -16.96
C GLY A 158 19.10 10.90 -18.44
N THR A 159 20.19 10.41 -19.01
CA THR A 159 20.30 9.89 -20.38
C THR A 159 20.02 8.38 -20.40
N PRO A 160 19.69 7.78 -21.56
CA PRO A 160 19.46 6.33 -21.69
C PRO A 160 20.61 5.44 -21.17
N GLU A 161 21.84 5.93 -21.15
CA GLU A 161 23.01 5.23 -20.59
C GLU A 161 23.00 5.20 -19.06
N GLU A 162 22.50 6.27 -18.44
CA GLU A 162 22.25 6.35 -17.00
C GLU A 162 21.04 5.49 -16.61
N ASP A 163 20.00 5.43 -17.46
CA ASP A 163 18.82 4.58 -17.26
C ASP A 163 19.18 3.08 -17.24
N ARG A 164 20.11 2.66 -18.11
CA ARG A 164 20.58 1.26 -18.13
C ARG A 164 21.37 0.89 -16.88
N THR A 165 22.15 1.83 -16.36
CA THR A 165 22.88 1.65 -15.09
C THR A 165 21.92 1.49 -13.91
N LEU A 166 20.78 2.20 -13.91
CA LEU A 166 19.71 2.04 -12.91
C LEU A 166 19.04 0.66 -12.98
N ALA A 167 18.75 0.15 -14.18
CA ALA A 167 18.05 -1.13 -14.34
C ALA A 167 18.89 -2.35 -13.90
N ASP A 168 20.22 -2.23 -13.96
CA ASP A 168 21.17 -3.30 -13.62
C ASP A 168 21.57 -3.33 -12.13
N ALA A 169 21.12 -2.37 -11.30
CA ALA A 169 21.47 -2.22 -9.88
C ALA A 169 20.47 -2.89 -8.93
#